data_AF-A0AAD5N6B4-F1
#
_entry.id   AF-A0AAD5N6B4-F1
#
_cell.length_a   1.000
_cell.length_b   1.000
_cell.length_c   1.000
_cell.angle_alpha   90.00
_cell.angle_beta   90.00
_cell.angle_gamma   90.00
#
_symmetry.space_group_name_H-M   'P 1'
#
loop_
_entity.id
_entity.type
_entity.pdbx_description
1 polymer ?
#
loop_
_entity_poly.entity_id
_entity_poly.type
_entity_poly.pdbx_seq_one_letter_code
_entity_poly.pdbx_strand_id
1 'polypeptide(L)'
;MIILTNKTGPSSAPFMILLLVSISTVFGCGVIPGGQTSTRYFTARGPSNLPIIAVYTENSVVSALVPGIASTKGAVQALAQRFAMQTVVDVLEIEGRRALLPDFVISNILGQLQVNTTYEPLQCQLLMKPGDNHRAMQSCIYVGSTVTGICPKMAGGPMTCAMVAMPINSKHLSLSGTLTTTNIIMANWSRSMWQNVVDRALRLLRSSPFGSHLYTVTVTVS
;
A
#
# COMPACT_ATOMS: atom_id res chain seq x y z
N MET A 1 -32.44 5.90 73.05
CA MET A 1 -33.39 5.16 72.19
C MET A 1 -33.02 5.44 70.74
N ILE A 2 -32.37 4.48 70.08
CA ILE A 2 -32.59 4.01 68.71
C ILE A 2 -32.10 2.56 68.75
N ILE A 3 -32.98 1.66 68.35
CA ILE A 3 -32.90 0.22 68.50
C ILE A 3 -32.17 -0.37 67.29
N LEU A 4 -31.20 -1.25 67.53
CA LEU A 4 -30.62 -2.12 66.53
C LEU A 4 -31.61 -3.25 66.21
N THR A 5 -32.02 -3.38 64.95
CA THR A 5 -32.62 -4.61 64.44
C THR A 5 -31.81 -5.18 63.29
N ASN A 6 -31.32 -6.38 63.55
CA ASN A 6 -30.65 -7.29 62.63
C ASN A 6 -31.68 -7.80 61.60
N LYS A 7 -31.33 -7.82 60.31
CA LYS A 7 -32.14 -8.49 59.28
C LYS A 7 -31.22 -9.31 58.36
N THR A 8 -31.07 -10.58 58.71
CA THR A 8 -30.56 -11.64 57.85
C THR A 8 -31.59 -11.96 56.77
N GLY A 9 -31.23 -11.74 55.51
CA GLY A 9 -31.97 -12.20 54.32
C GLY A 9 -31.07 -13.11 53.48
N PRO A 10 -31.60 -14.22 52.91
CA PRO A 10 -30.79 -15.18 52.18
C PRO A 10 -30.66 -14.83 50.69
N SER A 11 -29.57 -15.30 50.11
CA SER A 11 -29.51 -15.84 48.75
C SER A 11 -29.86 -14.91 47.58
N SER A 12 -28.82 -14.36 46.94
CA SER A 12 -28.65 -14.52 45.50
C SER A 12 -27.19 -14.25 45.12
N ALA A 13 -26.46 -15.32 44.81
CA ALA A 13 -25.16 -15.21 44.19
C ALA A 13 -25.31 -14.51 42.83
N PRO A 14 -24.49 -13.49 42.50
CA PRO A 14 -24.41 -13.05 41.12
C PRO A 14 -23.77 -14.19 40.31
N PHE A 15 -24.58 -14.85 39.50
CA PHE A 15 -24.14 -15.70 38.39
C PHE A 15 -23.28 -14.83 37.46
N MET A 16 -21.98 -14.74 37.75
CA MET A 16 -20.97 -14.38 36.77
C MET A 16 -20.96 -15.51 35.75
N ILE A 17 -21.73 -15.35 34.67
CA ILE A 17 -21.61 -16.15 33.47
C ILE A 17 -20.27 -15.78 32.86
N LEU A 18 -19.22 -16.48 33.31
CA LEU A 18 -17.94 -16.55 32.64
C LEU A 18 -18.18 -17.31 31.33
N LEU A 19 -18.58 -16.60 30.28
CA LEU A 19 -18.57 -17.10 28.91
C LEU A 19 -17.09 -17.28 28.53
N LEU A 20 -16.54 -18.43 28.92
CA LEU A 20 -15.35 -19.03 28.35
C LEU A 20 -15.68 -19.32 26.89
N VAL A 21 -15.54 -18.31 26.04
CA VAL A 21 -15.35 -18.54 24.60
C VAL A 21 -13.99 -19.20 24.48
N SER A 22 -13.99 -20.54 24.58
CA SER A 22 -12.88 -21.37 24.18
C SER A 22 -12.71 -21.18 22.67
N ILE A 23 -11.95 -20.17 22.28
CA ILE A 23 -11.43 -20.07 20.92
C ILE A 23 -10.42 -21.19 20.83
N SER A 24 -10.87 -22.36 20.35
CA SER A 24 -10.00 -23.47 19.99
C SER A 24 -9.09 -22.98 18.86
N THR A 25 -7.95 -22.39 19.20
CA THR A 25 -6.86 -22.17 18.24
C THR A 25 -6.24 -23.53 17.96
N VAL A 26 -6.90 -24.31 17.11
CA VAL A 26 -6.35 -25.52 16.54
C VAL A 26 -5.24 -25.08 15.59
N PHE A 27 -4.00 -25.03 16.09
CA PHE A 27 -2.78 -25.00 15.28
C PHE A 27 -2.57 -26.37 14.61
N GLY A 28 -3.58 -26.85 13.90
CA GLY A 28 -3.45 -28.02 13.06
C GLY A 28 -2.77 -27.59 11.77
N CYS A 29 -1.70 -28.28 11.37
CA CYS A 29 -1.20 -28.31 9.99
C CYS A 29 -2.21 -28.99 9.04
N GLY A 30 -3.51 -28.73 9.23
CA GLY A 30 -4.60 -29.24 8.42
C GLY A 30 -4.78 -28.35 7.19
N VAL A 31 -4.99 -29.00 6.05
CA VAL A 31 -5.36 -28.34 4.80
C VAL A 31 -6.56 -27.43 5.08
N ILE A 32 -6.39 -26.12 4.87
CA ILE A 32 -7.43 -25.12 5.09
C ILE A 32 -8.67 -25.56 4.29
N PRO A 33 -9.84 -25.77 4.91
CA PRO A 33 -11.05 -26.15 4.19
C PRO A 33 -11.32 -25.13 3.08
N GLY A 34 -11.58 -25.62 1.86
CA GLY A 34 -11.91 -24.77 0.72
C GLY A 34 -13.06 -23.81 1.08
N GLY A 35 -12.86 -22.50 0.82
CA GLY A 35 -13.83 -21.46 1.14
C GLY A 35 -13.39 -20.41 2.17
N GLN A 36 -12.20 -20.53 2.76
CA GLN A 36 -11.67 -19.54 3.73
C GLN A 36 -10.67 -18.53 3.14
N THR A 37 -10.33 -18.66 1.86
CA THR A 37 -9.47 -17.70 1.17
C THR A 37 -10.31 -16.55 0.62
N SER A 38 -9.99 -15.33 1.04
CA SER A 38 -10.59 -14.10 0.51
C SER A 38 -9.53 -13.28 -0.19
N THR A 39 -9.78 -12.93 -1.45
CA THR A 39 -8.91 -12.09 -2.25
C THR A 39 -9.61 -10.76 -2.54
N ARG A 40 -8.91 -9.65 -2.33
CA ARG A 40 -9.40 -8.29 -2.57
C ARG A 40 -8.46 -7.57 -3.52
N TYR A 41 -9.02 -6.83 -4.48
CA TYR A 41 -8.25 -6.08 -5.45
C TYR A 41 -8.20 -4.61 -5.07
N PHE A 42 -7.01 -4.02 -5.11
CA PHE A 42 -6.82 -2.59 -4.89
C PHE A 42 -6.12 -1.92 -6.05
N THR A 43 -6.41 -0.64 -6.25
CA THR A 43 -5.73 0.21 -7.21
C THR A 43 -5.59 1.60 -6.63
N ALA A 44 -4.34 2.00 -6.36
CA ALA A 44 -3.96 3.38 -6.07
C ALA A 44 -3.59 4.10 -7.36
N ARG A 45 -4.03 5.35 -7.52
CA ARG A 45 -3.67 6.26 -8.61
C ARG A 45 -3.18 7.59 -8.07
N GLY A 46 -2.05 8.02 -8.62
CA GLY A 46 -1.45 9.33 -8.40
C GLY A 46 -1.98 10.42 -9.34
N PRO A 47 -1.55 11.68 -9.13
CA PRO A 47 -1.72 12.75 -10.10
C PRO A 47 -0.85 12.50 -11.32
N SER A 48 -0.79 13.49 -12.20
CA SER A 48 0.11 13.60 -13.34
C SER A 48 1.62 13.54 -13.03
N ASN A 49 2.05 13.43 -11.76
CA ASN A 49 3.44 13.55 -11.32
C ASN A 49 3.88 12.33 -10.50
N LEU A 50 5.17 11.98 -10.57
CA LEU A 50 5.77 10.86 -9.83
C LEU A 50 6.89 11.34 -8.90
N PRO A 51 7.04 10.79 -7.68
CA PRO A 51 8.26 11.02 -6.91
C PRO A 51 9.46 10.35 -7.59
N ILE A 52 10.67 10.90 -7.41
CA ILE A 52 11.91 10.35 -8.01
C ILE A 52 12.10 8.86 -7.65
N ILE A 53 11.73 8.44 -6.45
CA ILE A 53 11.87 7.04 -6.01
C ILE A 53 10.93 6.06 -6.72
N ALA A 54 9.93 6.56 -7.45
CA ALA A 54 9.00 5.76 -8.26
C ALA A 54 9.44 5.63 -9.73
N VAL A 55 10.57 6.23 -10.11
CA VAL A 55 11.15 6.11 -11.44
C VAL A 55 12.53 5.45 -11.37
N TYR A 56 12.98 4.91 -12.49
CA TYR A 56 14.31 4.28 -12.57
C TYR A 56 15.08 4.73 -13.79
N THR A 57 16.40 4.57 -13.73
CA THR A 57 17.30 4.77 -14.86
C THR A 57 18.40 3.73 -14.83
N GLU A 58 18.72 3.15 -15.98
CA GLU A 58 19.89 2.28 -16.13
C GLU A 58 21.12 3.07 -16.62
N ASN A 59 20.95 4.38 -16.84
CA ASN A 59 22.01 5.25 -17.31
C ASN A 59 22.74 5.89 -16.11
N SER A 60 24.04 5.62 -15.99
CA SER A 60 24.87 6.12 -14.89
C SER A 60 24.94 7.64 -14.82
N VAL A 61 24.86 8.34 -15.95
CA VAL A 61 24.88 9.82 -16.00
C VAL A 61 23.59 10.39 -15.40
N VAL A 62 22.43 9.80 -15.71
CA VAL A 62 21.15 10.21 -15.11
C VAL A 62 21.15 9.90 -13.62
N SER A 63 21.65 8.72 -13.23
CA SER A 63 21.75 8.33 -11.83
C SER A 63 22.65 9.28 -11.02
N ALA A 64 23.73 9.79 -11.62
CA ALA A 64 24.60 10.78 -10.99
C ALA A 64 23.94 12.17 -10.88
N LEU A 65 23.09 12.56 -11.84
CA LEU A 65 22.44 13.87 -11.85
C LEU A 65 21.20 13.95 -10.96
N VAL A 66 20.52 12.83 -10.72
CA VAL A 66 19.24 12.78 -10.01
C VAL A 66 19.38 11.95 -8.74
N PRO A 67 19.70 12.57 -7.59
CA PRO A 67 19.84 11.86 -6.34
C PRO A 67 18.57 11.08 -5.97
N GLY A 68 18.72 9.82 -5.58
CA GLY A 68 17.61 8.97 -5.14
C GLY A 68 16.82 8.28 -6.26
N ILE A 69 17.18 8.47 -7.53
CA ILE A 69 16.60 7.67 -8.61
C ILE A 69 17.08 6.21 -8.51
N ALA A 70 16.17 5.26 -8.70
CA ALA A 70 16.55 3.85 -8.69
C ALA A 70 17.37 3.48 -9.93
N SER A 71 18.34 2.59 -9.78
CA SER A 71 19.18 2.12 -10.88
C SER A 71 18.52 1.02 -11.73
N THR A 72 17.46 0.39 -11.23
CA THR A 72 16.79 -0.74 -11.89
C THR A 72 15.29 -0.68 -11.70
N LYS A 73 14.55 -1.27 -12.66
CA LYS A 73 13.10 -1.47 -12.54
C LYS A 73 12.73 -2.31 -11.31
N GLY A 74 13.49 -3.37 -11.06
CA GLY A 74 13.24 -4.30 -9.95
C GLY A 74 13.35 -3.63 -8.58
N ALA A 75 14.28 -2.68 -8.41
CA ALA A 75 14.41 -1.93 -7.16
C ALA A 75 13.15 -1.10 -6.86
N VAL A 76 12.58 -0.43 -7.87
CA VAL A 76 11.34 0.36 -7.70
C VAL A 76 10.15 -0.55 -7.41
N GLN A 77 10.05 -1.69 -8.10
CA GLN A 77 8.97 -2.66 -7.87
C GLN A 77 9.05 -3.26 -6.46
N ALA A 78 10.23 -3.64 -6.00
CA ALA A 78 10.46 -4.13 -4.64
C ALA A 78 10.12 -3.07 -3.59
N LEU A 79 10.46 -1.80 -3.86
CA LEU A 79 10.11 -0.68 -3.00
C LEU A 79 8.58 -0.48 -2.92
N ALA A 80 7.89 -0.48 -4.06
CA ALA A 80 6.43 -0.36 -4.12
C ALA A 80 5.74 -1.52 -3.37
N GLN A 81 6.22 -2.75 -3.57
CA GLN A 81 5.76 -3.95 -2.87
C GLN A 81 5.93 -3.83 -1.35
N ARG A 82 7.12 -3.38 -0.90
CA ARG A 82 7.42 -3.20 0.53
C ARG A 82 6.53 -2.13 1.16
N PHE A 83 6.34 -1.01 0.47
CA PHE A 83 5.45 0.06 0.93
C PHE A 83 4.00 -0.40 1.04
N ALA A 84 3.49 -1.13 0.03
CA ALA A 84 2.14 -1.68 0.08
C ALA A 84 1.97 -2.67 1.23
N MET A 85 2.93 -3.58 1.41
CA MET A 85 2.90 -4.55 2.51
C MET A 85 2.91 -3.85 3.87
N GLN A 86 3.85 -2.93 4.11
CA GLN A 86 3.95 -2.21 5.38
C GLN A 86 2.67 -1.44 5.68
N THR A 87 2.15 -0.72 4.68
CA THR A 87 0.91 0.05 4.83
C THR A 87 -0.25 -0.86 5.23
N VAL A 88 -0.42 -1.99 4.53
CA VAL A 88 -1.50 -2.92 4.83
C VAL A 88 -1.36 -3.50 6.24
N VAL A 89 -0.15 -3.91 6.62
CA VAL A 89 0.15 -4.45 7.96
C VAL A 89 -0.21 -3.41 9.04
N ASP A 90 0.30 -2.19 8.93
CA ASP A 90 0.07 -1.13 9.91
C ASP A 90 -1.43 -0.84 10.07
N VAL A 91 -2.19 -0.81 8.97
CA VAL A 91 -3.63 -0.59 9.04
C VAL A 91 -4.36 -1.76 9.67
N LEU A 92 -4.02 -2.99 9.28
CA LEU A 92 -4.68 -4.18 9.83
C LEU A 92 -4.41 -4.34 11.32
N GLU A 93 -3.24 -3.95 11.81
CA GLU A 93 -2.96 -3.86 13.25
C GLU A 93 -3.89 -2.87 13.95
N ILE A 94 -4.01 -1.66 13.40
CA ILE A 94 -4.85 -0.61 13.97
C ILE A 94 -6.33 -1.02 13.96
N GLU A 95 -6.82 -1.54 12.83
CA GLU A 95 -8.22 -1.95 12.70
C GLU A 95 -8.53 -3.24 13.48
N GLY A 96 -7.59 -4.18 13.55
CA GLY A 96 -7.70 -5.37 14.37
C GLY A 96 -7.88 -5.02 15.85
N ARG A 97 -7.05 -4.10 16.37
CA ARG A 97 -7.18 -3.61 17.76
C ARG A 97 -8.51 -2.88 17.99
N ARG A 98 -8.97 -2.09 17.01
CA ARG A 98 -10.28 -1.41 17.08
C ARG A 98 -11.46 -2.37 17.08
N ALA A 99 -11.31 -3.50 16.39
CA ALA A 99 -12.27 -4.60 16.42
C ALA A 99 -12.15 -5.48 17.68
N LEU A 100 -11.35 -5.06 18.67
CA LEU A 100 -11.09 -5.79 19.92
C LEU A 100 -10.50 -7.19 19.69
N LEU A 101 -9.76 -7.38 18.59
CA LEU A 101 -9.01 -8.60 18.37
C LEU A 101 -7.80 -8.63 19.31
N PRO A 102 -7.55 -9.74 20.01
CA PRO A 102 -6.32 -9.93 20.77
C PRO A 102 -5.07 -9.83 19.87
N ASP A 103 -3.95 -9.32 20.39
CA ASP A 103 -2.72 -9.15 19.61
C ASP A 103 -2.22 -10.46 18.96
N PHE A 104 -2.41 -11.61 19.61
CA PHE A 104 -2.05 -12.90 19.04
C PHE A 104 -2.90 -13.26 17.80
N VAL A 105 -4.16 -12.86 17.77
CA VAL A 105 -5.05 -13.06 16.61
C VAL A 105 -4.61 -12.16 15.46
N ILE A 106 -4.28 -10.90 15.76
CA ILE A 106 -3.75 -9.95 14.79
C ILE A 106 -2.45 -10.49 14.18
N SER A 107 -1.51 -10.94 15.02
CA SER A 107 -0.24 -11.52 14.54
C SER A 107 -0.46 -12.74 13.64
N ASN A 108 -1.41 -13.62 13.99
CA ASN A 108 -1.75 -14.78 13.15
C ASN A 108 -2.37 -14.38 11.81
N ILE A 109 -3.23 -13.36 11.80
CA ILE A 109 -3.83 -12.78 10.60
C ILE A 109 -2.74 -12.22 9.69
N LEU A 110 -1.83 -11.41 10.23
CA LEU A 110 -0.74 -10.80 9.49
C LEU A 110 0.23 -11.84 8.93
N GLY A 111 0.48 -12.93 9.66
CA GLY A 111 1.28 -14.06 9.18
C GLY A 111 0.66 -14.84 8.02
N GLN A 112 -0.66 -14.71 7.81
CA GLN A 112 -1.41 -15.36 6.71
C GLN A 112 -1.73 -14.39 5.56
N LEU A 113 -1.33 -13.13 5.68
CA LEU A 113 -1.60 -12.10 4.71
C LEU A 113 -0.59 -12.21 3.54
N GLN A 114 -1.12 -12.28 2.33
CA GLN A 114 -0.33 -12.16 1.11
C GLN A 114 -0.73 -10.88 0.38
N VAL A 115 0.22 -9.97 0.24
CA VAL A 115 0.06 -8.77 -0.60
C VAL A 115 0.87 -9.00 -1.86
N ASN A 116 0.25 -8.86 -3.02
CA ASN A 116 0.95 -8.87 -4.31
C ASN A 116 0.68 -7.55 -5.01
N THR A 117 1.71 -6.90 -5.54
CA THR A 117 1.59 -5.61 -6.21
C THR A 117 2.04 -5.68 -7.65
N THR A 118 1.35 -4.91 -8.47
CA THR A 118 1.66 -4.65 -9.87
C THR A 118 1.91 -3.16 -10.01
N TYR A 119 3.16 -2.82 -10.31
CA TYR A 119 3.59 -1.47 -10.60
C TYR A 119 4.47 -1.48 -11.85
N GLU A 120 4.25 -0.51 -12.75
CA GLU A 120 5.07 -0.30 -13.95
C GLU A 120 5.88 0.99 -13.80
N PRO A 121 7.12 0.92 -13.28
CA PRO A 121 7.98 2.09 -13.12
C PRO A 121 8.23 2.81 -14.45
N LEU A 122 8.29 4.14 -14.42
CA LEU A 122 8.73 4.93 -15.57
C LEU A 122 10.26 4.87 -15.68
N GLN A 123 10.76 4.59 -16.88
CA GLN A 123 12.19 4.65 -17.17
C GLN A 123 12.59 6.04 -17.67
N CYS A 124 13.58 6.63 -17.01
CA CYS A 124 14.20 7.88 -17.42
C CYS A 124 15.57 7.58 -18.06
N GLN A 125 15.79 8.02 -19.29
CA GLN A 125 17.00 7.76 -20.07
C GLN A 125 17.57 9.05 -20.64
N LEU A 126 18.80 8.97 -21.16
CA LEU A 126 19.33 10.00 -22.04
C LEU A 126 18.89 9.72 -23.48
N LEU A 127 18.14 10.66 -24.05
CA LEU A 127 17.88 10.80 -25.45
C LEU A 127 19.11 11.43 -26.10
N MET A 128 19.92 10.63 -26.78
CA MET A 128 20.97 11.15 -27.65
C MET A 128 20.32 11.67 -28.95
N LYS A 129 20.67 12.88 -29.35
CA LYS A 129 20.26 13.43 -30.64
C LYS A 129 21.14 12.80 -31.75
N PRO A 130 20.57 12.27 -32.84
CA PRO A 130 21.37 11.76 -33.96
C PRO A 130 22.18 12.92 -34.56
N GLY A 131 23.50 12.78 -34.63
CA GLY A 131 24.41 13.72 -35.30
C GLY A 131 24.90 14.91 -34.47
N ASP A 132 24.56 15.00 -33.18
CA ASP A 132 24.99 16.09 -32.29
C ASP A 132 25.70 15.50 -31.06
N ASN A 133 27.03 15.46 -31.10
CA ASN A 133 27.85 14.78 -30.10
C ASN A 133 27.83 15.45 -28.72
N HIS A 134 27.11 16.56 -28.51
CA HIS A 134 27.34 17.44 -27.35
C HIS A 134 26.08 17.77 -26.53
N ARG A 135 24.89 17.25 -26.86
CA ARG A 135 23.68 17.50 -26.05
C ARG A 135 22.82 16.24 -25.89
N ALA A 136 23.14 15.43 -24.89
CA ALA A 136 22.23 14.41 -24.40
C ALA A 136 21.05 15.09 -23.67
N MET A 137 19.82 14.81 -24.08
CA MET A 137 18.61 15.32 -23.44
C MET A 137 18.02 14.24 -22.55
N GLN A 138 17.49 14.57 -21.38
CA GLN A 138 16.82 13.57 -20.54
C GLN A 138 15.43 13.26 -21.10
N SER A 139 14.95 12.03 -20.91
CA SER A 139 13.60 11.62 -21.30
C SER A 139 12.52 12.01 -20.28
N CYS A 140 12.93 12.48 -19.10
CA CYS A 140 12.05 12.87 -18.01
C CYS A 140 12.33 14.33 -17.60
N ILE A 141 11.29 15.05 -17.18
CA ILE A 141 11.39 16.40 -16.65
C ILE A 141 11.32 16.35 -15.12
N TYR A 142 12.33 16.88 -14.47
CA TYR A 142 12.43 16.93 -13.01
C TYR A 142 12.11 18.34 -12.50
N VAL A 143 11.20 18.42 -11.54
CA VAL A 143 10.90 19.64 -10.77
C VAL A 143 11.02 19.29 -9.30
N GLY A 144 12.11 19.74 -8.67
CA GLY A 144 12.46 19.36 -7.31
C GLY A 144 12.67 17.84 -7.19
N SER A 145 11.91 17.20 -6.30
CA SER A 145 11.95 15.74 -6.06
C SER A 145 10.92 14.95 -6.89
N THR A 146 10.36 15.55 -7.93
CA THR A 146 9.26 14.95 -8.72
C THR A 146 9.53 14.97 -10.22
N VAL A 147 9.02 13.95 -10.90
CA VAL A 147 8.93 13.89 -12.36
C VAL A 147 7.56 14.40 -12.78
N THR A 148 7.54 15.43 -13.62
CA THR A 148 6.31 16.13 -14.03
C THR A 148 5.91 15.87 -15.48
N GLY A 149 6.80 15.27 -16.29
CA GLY A 149 6.53 15.02 -17.70
C GLY A 149 7.60 14.16 -18.37
N ILE A 150 7.28 13.73 -19.58
CA ILE A 150 8.12 12.89 -20.43
C ILE A 150 8.49 13.68 -21.69
N CYS A 151 9.76 13.63 -22.06
CA CYS A 151 10.26 14.17 -23.32
C CYS A 151 10.13 13.10 -24.41
N PRO A 152 9.35 13.32 -25.48
CA PRO A 152 9.38 12.43 -26.63
C PRO A 152 10.77 12.42 -27.27
N LYS A 153 11.13 11.29 -27.89
CA LYS A 153 12.31 11.22 -28.76
C LYS A 153 12.08 12.15 -29.95
N MET A 154 12.76 13.29 -29.97
CA MET A 154 12.56 14.29 -31.03
C MET A 154 13.24 13.84 -32.33
N ALA A 155 12.49 13.88 -33.43
CA ALA A 155 13.03 13.78 -34.78
C ALA A 155 13.41 15.20 -35.25
N GLY A 156 14.69 15.56 -35.09
CA GLY A 156 15.33 16.68 -35.81
C GLY A 156 14.69 18.06 -35.65
N GLY A 157 15.06 18.79 -34.59
CA GLY A 157 14.76 20.22 -34.45
C GLY A 157 15.44 20.84 -33.22
N PRO A 158 15.51 22.18 -33.12
CA PRO A 158 16.08 22.90 -31.97
C PRO A 158 15.09 23.10 -30.82
N MET A 159 14.09 22.23 -30.66
CA MET A 159 13.13 22.36 -29.56
C MET A 159 13.71 21.81 -28.25
N THR A 160 13.46 22.50 -27.15
CA THR A 160 13.81 22.01 -25.81
C THR A 160 12.74 21.05 -25.29
N CYS A 161 13.10 20.11 -24.41
CA CYS A 161 12.09 19.19 -23.84
C CYS A 161 10.90 19.94 -23.21
N ALA A 162 11.16 21.06 -22.53
CA ALA A 162 10.12 21.84 -21.87
C ALA A 162 9.01 22.30 -22.83
N MET A 163 9.32 22.48 -24.12
CA MET A 163 8.36 22.91 -25.14
C MET A 163 7.49 21.78 -25.70
N VAL A 164 7.90 20.52 -25.54
CA VAL A 164 7.22 19.32 -26.10
C VAL A 164 6.93 18.27 -25.04
N ALA A 165 6.93 18.68 -23.77
CA ALA A 165 6.66 17.82 -22.62
C ALA A 165 5.29 17.16 -22.77
N MET A 166 5.26 15.83 -22.70
CA MET A 166 4.03 15.06 -22.68
C MET A 166 3.67 14.65 -21.25
N PRO A 167 2.38 14.52 -20.93
CA PRO A 167 1.95 14.00 -19.64
C PRO A 167 2.41 12.55 -19.45
N ILE A 168 2.66 12.18 -18.19
CA ILE A 168 3.01 10.80 -17.82
C ILE A 168 1.80 9.89 -18.09
N ASN A 169 2.03 8.77 -18.77
CA ASN A 169 0.98 7.78 -19.02
C ASN A 169 0.43 7.22 -17.69
N SER A 170 -0.89 7.09 -17.59
CA SER A 170 -1.60 6.61 -16.39
C SER A 170 -1.11 5.26 -15.86
N LYS A 171 -0.55 4.40 -16.72
CA LYS A 171 0.05 3.11 -16.30
C LYS A 171 1.21 3.26 -15.31
N HIS A 172 1.99 4.34 -15.43
CA HIS A 172 3.10 4.64 -14.51
C HIS A 172 2.63 5.32 -13.22
N LEU A 173 1.41 5.84 -13.22
CA LEU A 173 0.78 6.58 -12.13
C LEU A 173 -0.12 5.68 -11.26
N SER A 174 -0.24 4.40 -11.62
CA SER A 174 -1.10 3.45 -10.92
C SER A 174 -0.30 2.33 -10.27
N LEU A 175 -0.56 2.10 -8.98
CA LEU A 175 -0.13 0.92 -8.23
C LEU A 175 -1.36 0.06 -7.99
N SER A 176 -1.41 -1.14 -8.54
CA SER A 176 -2.49 -2.09 -8.28
C SER A 176 -1.98 -3.31 -7.53
N GLY A 177 -2.88 -4.12 -7.00
CA GLY A 177 -2.48 -5.33 -6.30
C GLY A 177 -3.64 -6.14 -5.78
N THR A 178 -3.29 -7.28 -5.18
CA THR A 178 -4.21 -8.18 -4.49
C THR A 178 -3.80 -8.36 -3.05
N LEU A 179 -4.79 -8.37 -2.19
CA LEU A 179 -4.67 -8.74 -0.79
C LEU A 179 -5.41 -10.06 -0.60
N THR A 180 -4.67 -11.12 -0.29
CA THR A 180 -5.21 -12.44 -0.05
C THR A 180 -5.04 -12.78 1.42
N THR A 181 -6.13 -13.20 2.06
CA THR A 181 -6.13 -13.70 3.44
C THR A 181 -6.77 -15.08 3.47
N THR A 182 -6.21 -15.99 4.26
CA THR A 182 -6.81 -17.28 4.57
C THR A 182 -7.51 -17.30 5.93
N ASN A 183 -7.50 -16.17 6.64
CA ASN A 183 -8.08 -16.08 7.97
C ASN A 183 -9.59 -15.80 7.89
N ILE A 184 -10.39 -16.67 8.50
CA ILE A 184 -11.86 -16.59 8.50
C ILE A 184 -12.42 -15.29 9.11
N ILE A 185 -11.71 -14.69 10.07
CA ILE A 185 -12.15 -13.45 10.73
C ILE A 185 -12.15 -12.31 9.72
N MET A 186 -11.04 -12.09 9.03
CA MET A 186 -10.95 -11.03 8.00
C MET A 186 -11.73 -11.36 6.74
N ALA A 187 -11.82 -12.64 6.38
CA ALA A 187 -12.63 -13.07 5.23
C ALA A 187 -14.10 -12.65 5.38
N ASN A 188 -14.61 -12.65 6.61
CA ASN A 188 -15.99 -12.28 6.95
C ASN A 188 -16.17 -10.79 7.30
N TRP A 189 -15.13 -9.96 7.21
CA TRP A 189 -15.29 -8.52 7.42
C TRP A 189 -16.26 -7.93 6.39
N SER A 190 -17.13 -7.03 6.86
CA SER A 190 -18.08 -6.34 5.99
C SER A 190 -17.35 -5.46 4.97
N ARG A 191 -18.05 -5.09 3.88
CA ARG A 191 -17.52 -4.13 2.91
C ARG A 191 -17.11 -2.80 3.58
N SER A 192 -17.85 -2.33 4.58
CA SER A 192 -17.53 -1.09 5.30
C SER A 192 -16.25 -1.19 6.13
N MET A 193 -15.99 -2.35 6.75
CA MET A 193 -14.72 -2.59 7.45
C MET A 193 -13.54 -2.58 6.47
N TRP A 194 -13.66 -3.28 5.33
CA TRP A 194 -12.64 -3.23 4.28
C TRP A 194 -12.45 -1.82 3.71
N GLN A 195 -13.52 -1.05 3.51
CA GLN A 195 -13.43 0.35 3.08
C GLN A 195 -12.61 1.18 4.07
N ASN A 196 -12.85 1.03 5.38
CA ASN A 196 -12.10 1.75 6.42
C ASN A 196 -10.61 1.41 6.42
N VAL A 197 -10.26 0.14 6.23
CA VAL A 197 -8.87 -0.31 6.08
C VAL A 197 -8.24 0.40 4.89
N VAL A 198 -8.91 0.41 3.75
CA VAL A 198 -8.39 0.99 2.52
C VAL A 198 -8.20 2.50 2.63
N ASP A 199 -9.16 3.21 3.21
CA ASP A 199 -9.08 4.66 3.39
C ASP A 199 -7.91 5.05 4.30
N ARG A 200 -7.61 4.23 5.30
CA ARG A 200 -6.45 4.40 6.18
C ARG A 200 -5.15 4.05 5.48
N ALA A 201 -5.14 2.99 4.69
CA ALA A 201 -3.99 2.60 3.90
C ALA A 201 -3.61 3.71 2.92
N LEU A 202 -4.60 4.31 2.25
CA LEU A 202 -4.40 5.48 1.40
C LEU A 202 -3.80 6.66 2.19
N ARG A 203 -4.30 6.91 3.40
CA ARG A 203 -3.78 8.01 4.25
C ARG A 203 -2.33 7.79 4.65
N LEU A 204 -1.95 6.57 5.03
CA LEU A 204 -0.57 6.20 5.37
C LEU A 204 0.33 6.24 4.12
N LEU A 205 -0.15 5.76 2.97
CA LEU A 205 0.56 5.88 1.70
C LEU A 205 0.84 7.35 1.39
N ARG A 206 -0.13 8.25 1.57
CA ARG A 206 0.05 9.69 1.38
C ARG A 206 1.10 10.32 2.30
N SER A 207 1.31 9.77 3.50
CA SER A 207 2.40 10.23 4.37
C SER A 207 3.76 9.65 4.00
N SER A 208 3.81 8.63 3.13
CA SER A 208 5.07 8.03 2.71
C SER A 208 5.75 8.83 1.59
N PRO A 209 7.08 8.81 1.49
CA PRO A 209 7.81 9.42 0.37
C PRO A 209 7.40 8.89 -1.01
N PHE A 210 6.86 7.66 -1.07
CA PHE A 210 6.42 7.03 -2.32
C PHE A 210 4.99 7.42 -2.68
N GLY A 211 4.14 7.58 -1.68
CA GLY A 211 2.72 7.85 -1.86
C GLY A 211 2.30 9.30 -1.59
N SER A 212 3.23 10.21 -1.27
CA SER A 212 2.95 11.66 -1.13
C SER A 212 2.24 12.26 -2.35
N HIS A 213 2.39 11.60 -3.49
CA HIS A 213 1.69 11.91 -4.73
C HIS A 213 0.72 10.80 -5.12
N LEU A 214 0.00 10.17 -4.19
CA LEU A 214 -1.11 9.26 -4.48
C LEU A 214 -2.40 9.87 -3.96
N TYR A 215 -3.28 10.30 -4.88
CA TYR A 215 -4.49 11.05 -4.51
C TYR A 215 -5.75 10.19 -4.49
N THR A 216 -5.78 9.05 -5.15
CA THR A 216 -6.99 8.22 -5.18
C THR A 216 -6.61 6.76 -4.98
N VAL A 217 -7.35 6.05 -4.14
CA VAL A 217 -7.29 4.58 -4.07
C VAL A 217 -8.71 4.10 -4.26
N THR A 218 -8.90 3.23 -5.22
CA THR A 218 -10.15 2.50 -5.43
C THR A 218 -9.90 1.06 -5.01
N VAL A 219 -10.75 0.52 -4.16
CA VAL A 219 -10.75 -0.90 -3.84
C VAL A 219 -12.00 -1.54 -4.38
N THR A 220 -11.78 -2.55 -5.19
CA THR A 220 -12.84 -3.40 -5.71
C THR A 220 -12.88 -4.63 -4.81
N VAL A 221 -13.86 -4.64 -3.92
CA VAL A 221 -14.21 -5.82 -3.13
C VAL A 221 -15.05 -6.72 -4.03
N SER A 222 -14.38 -7.66 -4.70
CA SER A 222 -15.00 -8.82 -5.38
C SER A 222 -15.12 -9.99 -4.41
#